data_AF-A0A956ZH12-F1
#
_entry.id   AF-A0A956ZH12-F1
#
_cell.length_a   1.000
_cell.length_b   1.000
_cell.length_c   1.000
_cell.angle_alpha   90.00
_cell.angle_beta   90.00
_cell.angle_gamma   90.00
#
_symmetry.space_group_name_H-M   'P 1'
#
loop_
_entity.id
_entity.type
_entity.pdbx_description
1 polymer ?
#
loop_
_entity_poly.entity_id
_entity_poly.type
_entity_poly.pdbx_seq_one_letter_code
_entity_poly.pdbx_strand_id
1 'polypeptide(L)'
;DFVQCSTVLNHQRFTLRGMHYVSKESKESKLIRCTRGKVFDVIVDLREDSSSFGEWIGIELAWDNGKMLYVPPRIAHGYISLEDNPLCQ
;
A
#
# COMPACT_ATOMS: atom_id res chain seq x y z
N ASP A 1 10.68 12.03 -10.48
CA ASP A 1 10.87 11.19 -11.66
C ASP A 1 9.97 9.98 -11.53
N PHE A 2 9.24 9.60 -12.59
CA PHE A 2 8.36 8.43 -12.57
C PHE A 2 9.14 7.23 -13.08
N VAL A 3 9.41 6.27 -12.19
CA VAL A 3 10.33 5.16 -12.46
C VAL A 3 9.63 3.84 -12.72
N GLN A 4 8.45 3.62 -12.12
CA GLN A 4 7.71 2.36 -12.27
C GLN A 4 6.22 2.57 -11.99
N CYS A 5 5.40 1.77 -12.66
CA CYS A 5 4.01 1.53 -12.31
C CYS A 5 3.74 0.03 -12.36
N SER A 6 3.09 -0.49 -11.33
CA SER A 6 2.72 -1.89 -11.22
C SER A 6 1.19 -2.00 -11.20
N THR A 7 0.68 -3.14 -11.64
CA THR A 7 -0.74 -3.45 -11.54
C THR A 7 -0.88 -4.86 -10.99
N VAL A 8 -1.72 -5.04 -9.98
CA VAL A 8 -1.87 -6.31 -9.27
C VAL A 8 -3.34 -6.69 -9.22
N LEU A 9 -3.64 -7.91 -9.68
CA LEU A 9 -4.92 -8.57 -9.54
C LEU A 9 -4.81 -9.65 -8.45
N ASN A 10 -5.77 -9.68 -7.52
CA ASN A 10 -5.90 -10.79 -6.57
C ASN A 10 -7.18 -11.55 -6.84
N HIS A 11 -7.12 -12.85 -7.10
CA HIS A 11 -8.32 -13.61 -7.43
C HIS A 11 -9.29 -13.75 -6.26
N GLN A 12 -8.76 -13.85 -5.04
CA GLN A 12 -9.54 -14.13 -3.84
C GLN A 12 -9.58 -12.92 -2.91
N ARG A 13 -10.75 -12.71 -2.31
CA ARG A 13 -10.92 -11.92 -1.09
C ARG A 13 -10.01 -12.47 0.01
N PHE A 14 -9.51 -11.58 0.85
CA PHE A 14 -8.57 -11.87 1.93
C PHE A 14 -7.18 -12.35 1.49
N THR A 15 -6.79 -12.04 0.25
CA THR A 15 -5.38 -12.13 -0.18
C THR A 15 -4.60 -11.00 0.50
N LEU A 16 -3.65 -11.36 1.37
CA LEU A 16 -2.72 -10.42 2.01
C LEU A 16 -1.44 -10.28 1.17
N ARG A 17 -0.99 -9.04 0.96
CA ARG A 17 0.32 -8.74 0.36
C ARG A 17 1.08 -7.77 1.23
N GLY A 18 2.35 -8.06 1.49
CA GLY A 18 3.21 -7.27 2.36
C GLY A 18 3.49 -7.97 3.71
N MET A 19 4.10 -7.28 4.66
CA MET A 19 4.55 -5.88 4.58
C MET A 19 5.83 -5.76 3.75
N HIS A 20 5.80 -4.96 2.69
CA HIS A 20 6.96 -4.68 1.85
C HIS A 20 7.66 -3.41 2.33
N TYR A 21 8.97 -3.50 2.53
CA TYR A 21 9.83 -2.41 2.94
C TYR A 21 11.05 -2.37 2.03
N VAL A 22 11.43 -1.17 1.59
CA VAL A 22 12.66 -0.94 0.82
C VAL A 22 13.77 -0.46 1.74
N SER A 23 15.02 -0.86 1.46
CA SER A 23 16.17 -0.58 2.32
C SER A 23 16.38 0.93 2.53
N LYS A 24 17.16 1.30 3.56
CA LYS A 24 17.41 2.71 3.95
C LYS A 24 18.01 3.54 2.81
N GLU A 25 18.72 2.92 1.89
CA GLU A 25 19.39 3.57 0.75
C GLU A 25 18.39 3.90 -0.38
N SER A 26 17.24 3.24 -0.41
CA SER A 26 16.21 3.49 -1.41
C SER A 26 15.39 4.74 -1.08
N LYS A 27 15.20 5.58 -2.09
CA LYS A 27 14.28 6.74 -2.06
C LYS A 27 12.95 6.44 -2.75
N GLU A 28 12.66 5.16 -2.98
CA GLU A 28 11.42 4.76 -3.63
C GLU A 28 10.21 5.15 -2.77
N SER A 29 9.25 5.78 -3.40
CA SER A 29 7.94 6.08 -2.83
C SER A 29 6.88 5.43 -3.70
N LYS A 30 5.72 5.12 -3.12
CA LYS A 30 4.62 4.48 -3.84
C LYS A 30 3.40 5.38 -3.81
N LEU A 31 2.60 5.31 -4.87
CA LEU A 31 1.28 5.92 -4.91
C LEU A 31 0.29 4.83 -5.28
N ILE A 32 -0.50 4.40 -4.31
CA ILE A 32 -1.33 3.21 -4.39
C ILE A 32 -2.79 3.61 -4.56
N ARG A 33 -3.51 2.91 -5.43
CA ARG A 33 -4.97 3.03 -5.56
C ARG A 33 -5.65 1.73 -5.97
N CYS A 34 -6.93 1.60 -5.65
CA CYS A 34 -7.76 0.51 -6.14
C CYS A 34 -8.59 1.01 -7.33
N THR A 35 -8.41 0.43 -8.51
CA THR A 35 -9.13 0.81 -9.74
C THR A 35 -10.33 -0.09 -10.01
N ARG A 36 -10.43 -1.23 -9.32
CA ARG A 36 -11.61 -2.11 -9.29
C ARG A 36 -11.70 -2.82 -7.95
N GLY A 37 -12.90 -2.92 -7.40
CA GLY A 37 -13.15 -3.58 -6.11
C GLY A 37 -12.59 -2.76 -4.94
N LYS A 38 -12.18 -3.45 -3.87
CA LYS A 38 -11.76 -2.82 -2.62
C LYS A 38 -10.63 -3.56 -1.92
N VAL A 39 -9.73 -2.79 -1.30
CA VAL A 39 -8.68 -3.28 -0.39
C VAL A 39 -8.65 -2.47 0.89
N PHE A 40 -8.18 -3.08 1.97
CA PHE A 40 -7.75 -2.36 3.18
C PHE A 40 -6.22 -2.28 3.15
N ASP A 41 -5.72 -1.07 2.93
CA ASP A 41 -4.30 -0.77 2.77
C ASP A 41 -3.72 -0.24 4.09
N VAL A 42 -2.53 -0.70 4.45
CA VAL A 42 -1.85 -0.40 5.71
C VAL A 42 -0.43 0.06 5.42
N ILE A 43 -0.03 1.11 6.12
CA ILE A 43 1.37 1.52 6.21
C ILE A 43 1.85 1.54 7.65
N VAL A 44 3.11 1.16 7.85
CA VAL A 44 3.77 1.08 9.16
C VAL A 44 5.06 1.89 9.12
N ASP A 45 5.26 2.74 10.10
CA ASP A 45 6.48 3.53 10.23
C ASP A 45 7.61 2.69 10.85
N LEU A 46 8.60 2.32 10.03
CA LEU A 46 9.77 1.56 10.47
C LEU A 46 11.04 2.42 10.52
N ARG A 47 10.91 3.75 10.57
CA ARG A 47 12.05 4.67 10.69
C ARG A 47 12.49 4.73 12.15
N GLU A 48 13.64 4.13 12.46
CA GLU A 48 14.22 4.09 13.83
C GLU A 48 14.33 5.46 14.52
N ASP A 49 14.48 6.54 13.74
CA ASP A 49 14.59 7.92 14.18
C ASP A 49 13.23 8.65 14.32
N SER A 50 12.12 7.98 14.01
CA SER A 50 10.79 8.57 14.04
C SER A 50 10.15 8.49 15.43
N SER A 51 9.45 9.56 15.83
CA SER A 51 8.62 9.58 17.03
C SER A 51 7.39 8.67 16.92
N SER A 52 7.03 8.22 15.72
CA SER A 52 5.94 7.29 15.45
C SER A 52 6.44 5.89 15.05
N PHE A 53 7.67 5.50 15.42
CA PHE A 53 8.19 4.17 15.12
C PHE A 53 7.26 3.05 15.63
N GLY A 54 6.89 2.14 14.73
CA GLY A 54 5.97 1.04 15.00
C GLY A 54 4.48 1.41 14.88
N GLU A 55 4.15 2.69 14.78
CA GLU A 55 2.79 3.15 14.54
C GLU A 55 2.37 2.90 13.10
N TRP A 56 1.06 2.77 12.90
CA TRP A 56 0.48 2.44 11.61
C TRP A 56 -0.80 3.20 11.35
N ILE A 57 -1.14 3.35 10.07
CA ILE A 57 -2.47 3.80 9.64
C ILE A 57 -3.04 2.80 8.65
N GLY A 58 -4.37 2.67 8.66
CA GLY A 58 -5.11 1.82 7.73
C GLY A 58 -6.17 2.64 7.00
N ILE A 59 -6.35 2.37 5.71
CA ILE A 59 -7.32 3.07 4.87
C ILE A 59 -7.96 2.10 3.87
N GLU A 60 -9.27 2.20 3.69
CA GLU A 60 -9.94 1.52 2.59
C GLU A 60 -9.72 2.28 1.27
N LEU A 61 -9.11 1.61 0.30
CA LEU A 61 -8.98 2.07 -1.07
C LEU A 61 -9.99 1.30 -1.92
N ALA A 62 -10.86 2.02 -2.61
CA ALA A 62 -11.93 1.46 -3.42
C ALA A 62 -12.08 2.23 -4.72
N TRP A 63 -12.55 1.56 -5.77
CA TRP A 63 -12.75 2.17 -7.08
C TRP A 63 -13.77 3.33 -7.06
N ASP A 64 -14.74 3.28 -6.13
CA ASP A 64 -15.85 4.21 -6.00
C ASP A 64 -15.59 5.36 -5.02
N ASN A 65 -14.57 5.25 -4.17
CA ASN A 65 -14.22 6.29 -3.19
C ASN A 65 -13.12 7.25 -3.68
N GLY A 66 -12.44 6.89 -4.78
CA GLY A 66 -11.41 7.72 -5.43
C GLY A 66 -10.17 8.00 -4.58
N LYS A 67 -10.00 7.32 -3.44
CA LYS A 67 -8.88 7.53 -2.53
C LYS A 67 -7.60 6.93 -3.11
N MET A 68 -6.49 7.58 -2.81
CA MET A 68 -5.15 7.11 -3.13
C MET A 68 -4.27 7.26 -1.89
N LEU A 69 -3.34 6.33 -1.69
CA LEU A 69 -2.39 6.37 -0.58
C LEU A 69 -0.99 6.64 -1.10
N TYR A 70 -0.40 7.75 -0.67
CA TYR A 70 1.01 8.00 -0.86
C TYR A 70 1.81 7.34 0.27
N VAL A 71 2.76 6.49 -0.09
CA VAL A 71 3.68 5.82 0.83
C VAL A 71 5.06 6.47 0.69
N PRO A 72 5.50 7.26 1.69
CA PRO A 72 6.84 7.84 1.70
C PRO A 72 7.94 6.78 1.71
N PRO A 73 9.19 7.15 1.36
CA PRO A 73 10.33 6.26 1.53
C PRO A 73 10.48 5.80 2.98
N ARG A 74 11.02 4.58 3.17
CA ARG A 74 11.25 3.97 4.49
C ARG A 74 9.97 3.76 5.31
N ILE A 75 8.83 3.62 4.66
CA ILE A 75 7.56 3.19 5.25
C ILE A 75 7.23 1.81 4.70
N ALA A 76 6.87 0.88 5.58
CA ALA A 76 6.43 -0.44 5.15
C ALA A 76 4.99 -0.36 4.66
N HIS A 77 4.67 -1.08 3.58
CA HIS A 77 3.36 -1.06 2.93
C HIS A 77 2.83 -2.48 2.69
N GLY A 78 1.53 -2.67 2.93
CA GLY A 78 0.82 -3.89 2.60
C GLY A 78 -0.69 -3.67 2.55
N TYR A 79 -1.42 -4.64 2.03
CA TYR A 79 -2.88 -4.58 2.01
C TYR A 79 -3.50 -5.98 2.04
N ILE A 80 -4.78 -6.03 2.40
CA ILE A 80 -5.63 -7.21 2.26
C ILE A 80 -6.80 -6.92 1.31
N SER A 81 -7.09 -7.83 0.38
CA SER A 81 -8.26 -7.69 -0.49
C SER A 81 -9.55 -7.84 0.31
N LEU A 82 -10.50 -6.91 0.11
CA LEU A 82 -11.82 -6.95 0.73
C LEU A 82 -12.89 -7.53 -0.20
N GLU A 83 -12.56 -7.78 -1.46
CA GLU A 83 -13.41 -8.38 -2.49
C GLU A 83 -12.59 -9.38 -3.33
N ASP A 84 -13.27 -10.16 -4.18
CA ASP A 84 -12.63 -10.98 -5.20
C ASP A 84 -12.22 -10.13 -6.41
N ASN A 85 -11.12 -10.49 -7.04
CA ASN A 85 -10.60 -9.82 -8.23
C ASN A 85 -10.38 -8.29 -8.13
N PRO A 86 -9.98 -7.70 -6.97
CA PRO A 86 -9.64 -6.28 -6.94
C PRO A 86 -8.39 -6.03 -7.77
N LEU A 87 -8.40 -4.89 -8.46
CA LEU A 87 -7.29 -4.42 -9.28
C LEU A 87 -6.68 -3.21 -8.59
N CYS A 88 -5.43 -3.35 -8.17
CA CYS A 88 -4.66 -2.29 -7.54
C CYS A 88 -3.54 -1.83 -8.46
N GLN A 89 -3.26 -0.53 -8.41
CA GLN A 89 -2.13 0.13 -9.05
C GLN A 89 -1.22 0.68 -7.96
#